data_AF-A0ABD5WZ87-F1
#
_entry.id   AF-A0ABD5WZ87-F1
#
_cell.length_a   1.000
_cell.length_b   1.000
_cell.length_c   1.000
_cell.angle_alpha   90.00
_cell.angle_beta   90.00
_cell.angle_gamma   90.00
#
_symmetry.space_group_name_H-M   'P 1'
#
loop_
_entity.id
_entity.type
_entity.pdbx_description
1 polymer ?
#
loop_
_entity_poly.entity_id
_entity_poly.type
_entity_poly.pdbx_seq_one_letter_code
_entity_poly.pdbx_strand_id
1 'polypeptide(L)'
;MTLKLPPSGDDRWRLAPHARVIVYETDDGNELLTIYDCGAAQKPPAAQVIGNLVRVNAAHELERGPTGYVVSMREDADLVKQDADHYLIEAVDDASDTL
;
A
#
# COMPACT_ATOMS: atom_id res chain seq x y z
N MET A 1 11.99 2.70 10.58
CA MET A 1 11.13 2.64 9.38
C MET A 1 11.86 1.79 8.36
N THR A 2 11.28 0.68 7.93
CA THR A 2 11.91 -0.24 6.98
C THR A 2 11.02 -0.27 5.75
N LEU A 3 11.54 0.18 4.62
CA LEU A 3 10.84 0.18 3.34
C LEU A 3 11.67 -0.66 2.38
N LYS A 4 11.30 -1.94 2.19
CA LYS A 4 12.00 -2.87 1.28
C LYS A 4 11.20 -3.16 0.01
N LEU A 5 10.21 -2.32 -0.29
CA LEU A 5 9.45 -2.45 -1.52
C LEU A 5 10.34 -2.08 -2.73
N PRO A 6 10.15 -2.74 -3.88
CA PRO A 6 10.87 -2.36 -5.09
C PRO A 6 10.52 -0.91 -5.45
N PRO A 7 11.49 0.00 -5.61
CA PRO A 7 11.18 1.35 -6.08
C PRO A 7 10.69 1.30 -7.53
N SER A 8 9.64 2.06 -7.84
CA SER A 8 9.09 2.23 -9.20
C SER A 8 9.25 3.67 -9.72
N GLY A 9 9.78 4.57 -8.90
CA GLY A 9 10.08 5.96 -9.24
C GLY A 9 10.47 6.76 -7.99
N ASP A 10 10.56 8.08 -8.14
CA ASP A 10 10.74 8.99 -7.00
C ASP A 10 9.51 8.92 -6.11
N ASP A 11 9.71 8.62 -4.82
CA ASP A 11 8.64 8.50 -3.82
C ASP A 11 7.55 7.48 -4.21
N ARG A 12 7.92 6.46 -5.00
CA ARG A 12 7.02 5.41 -5.50
C ARG A 12 7.59 4.02 -5.31
N TRP A 13 6.72 3.10 -4.90
CA TRP A 13 7.09 1.71 -4.64
C TRP A 13 6.08 0.73 -5.19
N ARG A 14 6.56 -0.31 -5.85
CA ARG A 14 5.73 -1.34 -6.47
C ARG A 14 5.04 -2.22 -5.43
N LEU A 15 3.75 -2.42 -5.61
CA LEU A 15 2.89 -3.36 -4.92
C LEU A 15 2.49 -4.49 -5.88
N ALA A 16 2.65 -5.73 -5.42
CA ALA A 16 2.22 -6.90 -6.17
C ALA A 16 0.67 -7.03 -6.16
N PRO A 17 0.08 -7.75 -7.13
CA PRO A 17 -1.38 -7.91 -7.28
C PRO A 17 -2.07 -8.70 -6.16
N HIS A 18 -1.30 -9.15 -5.17
CA HIS A 18 -1.76 -9.87 -3.99
C HIS A 18 -1.12 -9.31 -2.71
N ALA A 19 -0.61 -8.07 -2.81
CA ALA A 19 -0.10 -7.33 -1.68
C ALA A 19 -1.24 -6.96 -0.74
N ARG A 20 -0.93 -6.94 0.55
CA ARG A 20 -1.88 -6.53 1.60
C ARG A 20 -1.33 -5.33 2.34
N VAL A 21 -2.13 -4.29 2.44
CA VAL A 21 -1.84 -3.10 3.23
C VAL A 21 -2.77 -3.11 4.42
N ILE A 22 -2.21 -3.32 5.60
CA ILE A 22 -2.93 -3.20 6.87
C ILE A 22 -2.75 -1.77 7.35
N VAL A 23 -3.85 -1.04 7.46
CA VAL A 23 -3.89 0.29 8.05
C VAL A 23 -4.39 0.14 9.47
N TYR A 24 -3.55 0.54 10.42
CA TYR A 24 -3.91 0.64 11.83
C TYR A 24 -4.14 2.12 12.16
N GLU A 25 -5.37 2.45 12.54
CA GLU A 25 -5.77 3.79 12.97
C GLU A 25 -5.46 3.94 14.46
N THR A 26 -4.72 4.98 14.83
CA THR A 26 -4.43 5.32 16.23
C THR A 26 -5.39 6.37 16.77
N ASP A 27 -5.62 6.40 18.08
CA ASP A 27 -6.49 7.39 18.74
C ASP A 27 -5.99 8.84 18.55
N ASP A 28 -4.70 9.02 18.31
CA ASP A 28 -4.07 10.33 18.07
C ASP A 28 -4.23 10.84 16.62
N GLY A 29 -4.97 10.11 15.77
CA GLY A 29 -5.23 10.48 14.37
C GLY A 29 -4.07 10.17 13.42
N ASN A 30 -3.06 9.43 13.86
CA ASN A 30 -2.02 8.88 12.99
C ASN A 30 -2.41 7.50 12.49
N GLU A 31 -1.90 7.14 11.31
CA GLU A 31 -2.05 5.80 10.74
C GLU A 31 -0.69 5.10 10.61
N LEU A 32 -0.69 3.79 10.87
CA LEU A 32 0.45 2.90 10.60
C LEU A 32 0.07 1.96 9.45
N LEU A 33 0.74 2.12 8.31
CA LEU A 33 0.60 1.25 7.15
C LEU A 33 1.64 0.13 7.24
N THR A 34 1.16 -1.10 7.27
CA THR A 34 1.98 -2.30 7.20
C THR A 34 1.71 -3.02 5.88
N ILE A 35 2.73 -3.10 5.03
CA ILE A 35 2.62 -3.65 3.68
C ILE A 35 3.27 -5.04 3.61
N TYR A 36 2.53 -6.00 3.04
CA TYR A 36 2.98 -7.35 2.75
C TYR A 36 3.01 -7.57 1.24
N ASP A 37 4.15 -8.02 0.68
CA ASP A 37 4.33 -8.24 -0.77
C ASP A 37 3.57 -9.45 -1.30
N CYS A 38 3.27 -10.40 -0.42
CA CYS A 38 2.69 -11.68 -0.77
C CYS A 38 1.84 -12.12 0.41
N GLY A 39 0.55 -12.38 0.19
CA GLY A 39 -0.42 -12.78 1.23
C GLY A 39 -0.11 -14.07 2.02
N ALA A 40 1.10 -14.63 1.89
CA ALA A 40 1.60 -15.67 2.77
C ALA A 40 1.83 -15.10 4.17
N ALA A 41 0.99 -15.51 5.12
CA ALA A 41 0.95 -15.06 6.52
C ALA A 41 2.24 -15.29 7.35
N GLN A 42 3.31 -15.80 6.73
CA GLN A 42 4.59 -16.13 7.39
C GLN A 42 5.76 -15.24 6.96
N LYS A 43 5.57 -14.30 6.01
CA LYS A 43 6.62 -13.34 5.67
C LYS A 43 6.59 -12.15 6.64
N PRO A 44 7.76 -11.61 7.05
CA PRO A 44 7.79 -10.31 7.68
C PRO A 44 7.21 -9.26 6.72
N PRO A 45 6.63 -8.17 7.24
CA PRO A 45 6.14 -7.10 6.39
C PRO A 45 7.27 -6.57 5.50
N ALA A 46 6.96 -6.38 4.23
CA ALA A 46 7.89 -5.82 3.25
C ALA A 46 8.20 -4.36 3.56
N ALA A 47 7.20 -3.64 4.09
CA ALA A 47 7.34 -2.26 4.50
C ALA A 47 6.44 -1.90 5.68
N GLN A 48 6.91 -0.96 6.50
CA GLN A 48 6.11 -0.32 7.55
C GLN A 48 6.38 1.18 7.52
N VAL A 49 5.32 1.97 7.34
CA VAL A 49 5.37 3.43 7.27
C VAL A 49 4.30 4.07 8.14
N ILE A 50 4.64 5.19 8.76
CA ILE A 50 3.69 6.04 9.48
C ILE A 50 3.19 7.10 8.48
N GLY A 51 1.89 7.32 8.47
CA GLY A 51 1.20 8.30 7.65
C GLY A 51 -0.15 7.78 7.17
N ASN A 52 -0.96 8.62 6.55
CA ASN A 52 -2.35 8.33 6.22
C ASN A 52 -2.49 7.82 4.78
N LEU A 53 -3.23 6.72 4.61
CA LEU A 53 -3.63 6.24 3.30
C LEU A 53 -4.85 7.02 2.82
N VAL A 54 -4.60 8.07 2.03
CA VAL A 54 -5.66 9.02 1.66
C VAL A 54 -6.60 8.47 0.60
N ARG A 55 -6.13 7.56 -0.26
CA ARG A 55 -6.91 7.00 -1.37
C ARG A 55 -6.27 5.74 -1.96
N VAL A 56 -7.12 4.90 -2.56
CA VAL A 56 -6.73 3.70 -3.31
C VAL A 56 -7.41 3.73 -4.68
N ASN A 57 -6.63 4.05 -5.72
CA ASN A 57 -7.01 4.11 -7.14
C ASN A 57 -6.53 2.85 -7.87
N ALA A 58 -6.77 1.67 -7.29
CA ALA A 58 -6.49 0.38 -7.91
C ALA A 58 -7.59 -0.61 -7.51
N ALA A 59 -7.80 -1.67 -8.30
CA ALA A 59 -8.69 -2.75 -7.94
C ALA A 59 -8.21 -3.38 -6.63
N HIS A 60 -9.09 -3.32 -5.63
CA HIS A 60 -8.79 -3.75 -4.29
C HIS A 60 -10.03 -4.30 -3.61
N GLU A 61 -9.79 -5.13 -2.60
CA GLU A 61 -10.78 -5.44 -1.59
C GLU A 61 -10.43 -4.70 -0.31
N LEU A 62 -11.46 -4.17 0.33
CA LEU A 62 -11.32 -3.48 1.60
C LEU A 62 -12.12 -4.24 2.67
N GLU A 63 -11.41 -4.67 3.72
CA GLU A 63 -12.00 -5.30 4.90
C GLU A 63 -11.82 -4.36 6.09
N ARG A 64 -12.91 -3.91 6.70
CA ARG A 64 -12.85 -3.03 7.88
C ARG A 64 -12.77 -3.87 9.16
N GLY A 65 -11.87 -3.47 10.05
CA GLY A 65 -11.72 -4.03 11.38
C GLY A 65 -12.02 -3.01 12.48
N PRO A 66 -11.94 -3.42 13.76
CA PRO A 66 -12.22 -2.55 14.90
C PRO A 66 -11.15 -1.47 15.13
N THR A 67 -9.94 -1.63 14.58
CA THR A 67 -8.79 -0.74 14.82
C THR A 67 -8.19 -0.19 13.52
N GLY A 68 -8.94 -0.20 12.43
CA GLY A 68 -8.42 0.10 11.10
C GLY A 68 -9.05 -0.76 10.01
N TYR A 69 -8.30 -0.98 8.93
CA TYR A 69 -8.78 -1.71 7.77
C TYR A 69 -7.64 -2.38 7.01
N VAL A 70 -7.99 -3.38 6.22
CA VAL A 70 -7.06 -4.13 5.37
C VAL A 70 -7.45 -3.89 3.92
N VAL A 71 -6.50 -3.42 3.14
CA VAL A 71 -6.61 -3.27 1.69
C VAL A 71 -5.84 -4.41 1.05
N SER A 72 -6.56 -5.31 0.38
CA SER A 72 -5.96 -6.39 -0.41
C SER A 72 -5.97 -6.00 -1.87
N MET A 73 -4.79 -5.87 -2.47
CA MET A 73 -4.67 -5.57 -3.90
C MET A 73 -5.19 -6.73 -4.73
N ARG A 74 -5.77 -6.39 -5.89
CA ARG A 74 -6.24 -7.35 -6.91
C ARG A 74 -5.51 -7.19 -8.24
N GLU A 75 -4.76 -6.12 -8.41
CA GLU A 75 -3.96 -5.80 -9.60
C GLU A 75 -2.62 -5.16 -9.20
N ASP A 76 -1.70 -5.05 -10.16
CA ASP A 76 -0.43 -4.36 -9.96
C ASP A 76 -0.66 -2.88 -9.66
N ALA A 77 -0.01 -2.39 -8.61
CA ALA A 77 -0.19 -1.03 -8.15
C ALA A 77 1.12 -0.43 -7.65
N ASP A 78 1.18 0.88 -7.52
CA ASP A 78 2.27 1.63 -6.89
C ASP A 78 1.75 2.34 -5.64
N LEU A 79 2.49 2.22 -4.55
CA LEU A 79 2.38 3.08 -3.39
C LEU A 79 3.15 4.37 -3.68
N VAL A 80 2.45 5.50 -3.68
CA VAL A 80 2.97 6.84 -4.00
C VAL A 80 2.90 7.70 -2.75
N LYS A 81 4.03 8.28 -2.32
CA LYS A 81 4.04 9.28 -1.27
C LYS A 81 3.74 10.66 -1.88
N GLN A 82 2.68 11.31 -1.41
CA GLN A 82 2.21 12.62 -1.88
C GLN A 82 2.74 13.78 -1.03
N ASP A 83 2.88 13.56 0.28
CA ASP A 83 3.37 14.55 1.25
C ASP A 83 4.10 13.84 2.41
N ALA A 84 4.53 14.57 3.43
CA ALA A 84 5.25 14.07 4.60
C ALA A 84 4.65 12.78 5.16
N ASP A 85 3.32 12.76 5.30
CA ASP A 85 2.55 11.68 5.92
C ASP A 85 1.32 11.28 5.08
N HIS A 86 1.32 11.52 3.76
CA HIS A 86 0.19 11.14 2.89
C HIS A 86 0.62 10.15 1.82
N TYR A 87 -0.06 9.01 1.77
CA TYR A 87 0.19 7.94 0.81
C TYR A 87 -1.05 7.66 -0.04
N LEU A 88 -0.81 7.39 -1.33
CA LEU A 88 -1.81 7.03 -2.33
C LEU A 88 -1.41 5.68 -2.93
N ILE A 89 -2.39 4.85 -3.26
CA ILE A 89 -2.16 3.67 -4.10
C ILE A 89 -2.74 3.95 -5.47
N GLU A 90 -1.95 3.78 -6.53
CA GLU A 90 -2.37 3.96 -7.92
C GLU A 90 -2.18 2.65 -8.69
N ALA A 91 -3.16 2.25 -9.49
CA ALA A 91 -2.99 1.14 -10.42
C ALA A 91 -1.80 1.44 -11.34
N VAL A 92 -0.93 0.46 -11.53
CA VAL A 92 0.03 0.54 -12.61
C VAL A 92 -0.69 0.01 -13.83
N ASP A 93 -1.30 0.92 -14.59
CA ASP A 93 -1.67 0.61 -15.95
C ASP A 93 -0.39 0.10 -16.64
N ASP A 94 -0.35 -1.19 -16.96
CA ASP A 94 0.51 -1.69 -18.03
C ASP A 94 -0.07 -1.17 -19.37
N ALA A 95 -0.22 0.14 -19.48
CA ALA A 95 -0.30 0.84 -20.75
C ALA A 95 1.13 0.93 -21.30
N SER A 96 1.82 -0.22 -21.36
CA SER A 96 2.84 -0.46 -22.34
C SER A 96 2.11 -0.59 -23.68
N ASP A 97 1.85 0.56 -24.30
CA ASP A 97 2.06 0.76 -25.73
C ASP A 97 1.61 -0.42 -26.63
N THR A 98 0.31 -0.47 -26.95
CA THR A 98 -0.09 -1.06 -28.24
C THR A 98 -0.17 0.10 -29.24
N LEU A 99 0.98 0.46 -29.82
CA LEU A 99 1.09 1.29 -31.02
C LEU A 99 1.23 0.40 -32.26
#